data_AF-A0A2A3C881-F1
#
_entry.id   AF-A0A2A3C881-F1
#
_cell.length_a   1.000
_cell.length_b   1.000
_cell.length_c   1.000
_cell.angle_alpha   90.00
_cell.angle_beta   90.00
_cell.angle_gamma   90.00
#
_symmetry.space_group_name_H-M   'P 1'
#
loop_
_entity.id
_entity.type
_entity.pdbx_description
1 polymer ?
#
loop_
_entity_poly.entity_id
_entity_poly.type
_entity_poly.pdbx_seq_one_letter_code
_entity_poly.pdbx_strand_id
1 'polypeptide(L)'
;MTRLAIAISSGMKPLVRTVHGRTKRLVYLSNPEHEASIRSGESTPLGFPIEDVYEYDAEIFAEMEAAWRKGTPTLHRALRPLADVYREPR
;
A
#
# COMPACT_ATOMS: atom_id res chain seq x y z
N MET A 1 -12.87 9.24 2.53
CA MET A 1 -11.48 9.65 2.84
C MET A 1 -10.54 8.68 2.16
N THR A 2 -9.68 9.18 1.29
CA THR A 2 -8.60 8.43 0.64
C THR A 2 -7.56 8.06 1.69
N ARG A 3 -7.28 6.77 1.92
CA ARG A 3 -6.28 6.29 2.89
C ARG A 3 -4.98 5.92 2.18
N LEU A 4 -3.84 6.18 2.82
CA LEU A 4 -2.53 5.73 2.33
C LEU A 4 -2.15 4.37 2.93
N ALA A 5 -1.46 3.58 2.14
CA ALA A 5 -0.92 2.27 2.53
C ALA A 5 0.50 2.09 1.97
N ILE A 6 1.27 1.21 2.59
CA ILE A 6 2.53 0.70 2.05
C ILE A 6 2.22 -0.64 1.37
N ALA A 7 2.55 -0.76 0.10
CA ALA A 7 2.53 -2.03 -0.63
C ALA A 7 3.97 -2.44 -1.00
N ILE A 8 4.28 -3.73 -0.94
CA ILE A 8 5.60 -4.25 -1.29
C ILE A 8 5.55 -4.84 -2.70
N SER A 9 6.44 -4.41 -3.61
CA SER A 9 6.52 -4.98 -4.97
C SER A 9 7.47 -6.17 -5.06
N SER A 10 7.45 -6.86 -6.20
CA SER A 10 8.57 -7.69 -6.65
C SER A 10 9.88 -6.88 -6.54
N GLY A 11 10.88 -7.43 -5.85
CA GLY A 11 12.12 -6.71 -5.49
C GLY A 11 12.07 -5.94 -4.16
N MET A 12 11.06 -6.17 -3.32
CA MET A 12 10.98 -5.68 -1.94
C MET A 12 10.98 -4.15 -1.81
N LYS A 13 10.63 -3.43 -2.87
CA LYS A 13 10.54 -1.97 -2.84
C LYS A 13 9.27 -1.56 -2.09
N PRO A 14 9.36 -0.72 -1.04
CA PRO A 14 8.18 -0.14 -0.43
C PRO A 14 7.56 0.89 -1.36
N LEU A 15 6.24 0.89 -1.47
CA LEU A 15 5.50 1.77 -2.34
C LEU A 15 4.35 2.43 -1.59
N VAL A 16 4.32 3.76 -1.57
CA VAL A 16 3.17 4.51 -1.06
C VAL A 16 2.02 4.40 -2.06
N ARG A 17 0.85 4.01 -1.58
CA ARG A 17 -0.33 3.76 -2.40
C ARG A 17 -1.58 4.35 -1.77
N THR A 18 -2.49 4.76 -2.64
CA THR A 18 -3.84 5.19 -2.28
C THR A 18 -4.78 4.00 -2.30
N VAL A 19 -5.54 3.79 -1.21
CA VAL A 19 -6.55 2.73 -1.10
C VAL A 19 -7.90 3.21 -1.64
N HIS A 20 -8.44 2.47 -2.61
CA HIS A 20 -9.74 2.73 -3.23
C HIS A 20 -10.84 1.81 -2.70
N GLY A 21 -10.48 0.60 -2.26
CA GLY A 21 -11.44 -0.38 -1.76
C GLY A 21 -10.78 -1.74 -1.57
N ARG A 22 -11.59 -2.75 -1.22
CA ARG A 22 -11.10 -4.12 -1.05
C ARG A 22 -12.16 -5.16 -1.34
N THR A 23 -11.71 -6.39 -1.53
CA THR A 23 -12.52 -7.61 -1.47
C THR A 23 -12.07 -8.46 -0.27
N LYS A 24 -12.51 -9.72 -0.22
CA LYS A 24 -12.02 -10.70 0.78
C LYS A 24 -10.54 -11.05 0.61
N ARG A 25 -9.96 -10.82 -0.57
CA ARG A 25 -8.59 -11.28 -0.91
C ARG A 25 -7.68 -10.17 -1.42
N LEU A 26 -8.25 -9.09 -1.96
CA LEU A 26 -7.49 -8.03 -2.63
C LEU A 26 -7.79 -6.66 -2.04
N VAL A 27 -6.79 -5.79 -2.03
CA VAL A 27 -6.94 -4.34 -1.83
C VAL A 27 -6.66 -3.65 -3.15
N TYR A 28 -7.55 -2.74 -3.55
CA TYR A 28 -7.42 -1.96 -4.77
C TYR A 28 -6.65 -0.67 -4.47
N LEU A 29 -5.50 -0.53 -5.13
CA LEU A 29 -4.49 0.49 -4.85
C LEU A 29 -4.15 1.30 -6.10
N SER A 30 -3.80 2.58 -5.94
CA SER A 30 -3.20 3.39 -7.01
C SER A 30 -1.94 4.11 -6.56
N ASN A 31 -1.10 4.53 -7.51
CA ASN A 31 -0.11 5.56 -7.26
C ASN A 31 -0.86 6.87 -6.92
N PRO A 32 -0.51 7.59 -5.84
CA PRO A 32 -1.07 8.91 -5.55
C PRO A 32 -1.03 9.88 -6.74
N GLU A 33 0.03 9.82 -7.56
CA GLU A 33 0.19 10.69 -8.74
C GLU A 33 -0.86 10.41 -9.84
N HIS A 34 -1.44 9.21 -9.86
CA HIS A 34 -2.40 8.79 -10.88
C HIS A 34 -3.86 8.90 -10.41
N GLU A 35 -4.10 9.45 -9.21
CA GLU A 35 -5.44 9.48 -8.62
C GLU A 35 -6.44 10.26 -9.49
N ALA A 36 -6.00 11.32 -10.19
CA ALA A 36 -6.84 12.07 -11.11
C ALA A 36 -7.35 11.20 -12.28
N SER A 37 -6.47 10.41 -12.91
CA SER A 37 -6.83 9.50 -14.01
C SER A 37 -7.71 8.33 -13.55
N ILE A 38 -7.56 7.88 -12.31
CA ILE A 38 -8.49 6.89 -11.72
C ILE A 38 -9.88 7.51 -11.57
N ARG A 39 -9.97 8.74 -11.03
CA ARG A 39 -11.24 9.43 -10.81
C ARG A 39 -11.96 9.80 -12.11
N SER A 40 -11.22 10.12 -13.18
CA SER A 40 -11.79 10.40 -14.50
C SER A 40 -12.19 9.14 -15.27
N GLY A 41 -11.81 7.94 -14.79
CA GLY A 41 -12.08 6.67 -15.46
C GLY A 41 -11.12 6.32 -16.60
N GLU A 42 -10.05 7.11 -16.78
CA GLU A 42 -8.99 6.84 -17.77
C GLU A 42 -8.08 5.68 -17.36
N SER A 43 -8.04 5.35 -16.06
CA SER A 43 -7.26 4.27 -15.51
C SER A 43 -8.03 3.53 -14.41
N THR A 44 -7.56 2.33 -14.04
CA THR A 44 -8.17 1.50 -12.99
C THR A 44 -7.18 1.20 -11.87
N PRO A 45 -7.65 1.09 -10.60
CA PRO A 45 -6.80 0.68 -9.50
C PRO A 45 -6.25 -0.73 -9.69
N LEU A 46 -5.04 -0.97 -9.20
CA LEU A 46 -4.40 -2.28 -9.22
C LEU A 46 -4.76 -3.08 -7.97
N GLY A 47 -5.13 -4.35 -8.15
CA GLY A 47 -5.38 -5.26 -7.04
C GLY A 47 -4.09 -5.84 -6.47
N PHE A 48 -3.91 -5.74 -5.16
CA PHE A 48 -2.81 -6.37 -4.41
C PHE A 48 -3.36 -7.38 -3.40
N PRO A 49 -2.67 -8.52 -3.16
CA PRO A 49 -2.99 -9.43 -2.06
C PRO A 49 -3.02 -8.67 -0.74
N ILE A 50 -4.01 -8.93 0.11
CA ILE A 50 -4.22 -8.17 1.34
C ILE A 50 -3.04 -8.32 2.33
N GLU A 51 -2.37 -9.47 2.29
CA GLU A 51 -1.18 -9.81 3.06
C GLU A 51 0.06 -8.97 2.68
N ASP A 52 0.05 -8.34 1.50
CA ASP A 52 1.15 -7.51 1.00
C ASP A 52 0.89 -6.00 1.18
N VAL A 53 -0.18 -5.64 1.89
CA VAL A 53 -0.63 -4.26 2.08
C VAL A 53 -0.71 -3.90 3.55
N TYR A 54 -0.01 -2.84 3.92
CA TYR A 54 0.21 -2.41 5.29
C TYR A 54 -0.26 -0.97 5.50
N GLU A 55 -0.59 -0.62 6.74
CA GLU A 55 -0.88 0.77 7.12
C GLU A 55 0.32 1.67 6.78
N TYR A 56 0.05 2.87 6.26
CA TYR A 56 1.12 3.82 5.99
C TYR A 56 1.64 4.44 7.28
N ASP A 57 2.94 4.29 7.50
CA ASP A 57 3.70 4.94 8.54
C ASP A 57 4.92 5.62 7.89
N ALA A 58 5.04 6.93 8.09
CA ALA A 58 6.06 7.73 7.40
C ALA A 58 7.49 7.40 7.88
N GLU A 59 7.67 7.07 9.16
CA GLU A 59 8.97 6.72 9.73
C GLU A 59 9.41 5.35 9.19
N ILE A 60 8.51 4.36 9.27
CA ILE A 60 8.79 3.02 8.75
C ILE A 60 9.03 3.04 7.24
N PHE A 61 8.24 3.82 6.49
CA PHE A 61 8.46 3.96 5.04
C PHE A 61 9.86 4.51 4.73
N ALA A 62 10.30 5.55 5.44
CA ALA A 62 11.63 6.13 5.24
C ALA A 62 12.75 5.12 5.55
N GLU A 63 12.61 4.34 6.62
CA GLU A 63 13.55 3.26 6.97
C GLU A 63 13.62 2.19 5.87
N MET A 64 12.47 1.70 5.40
CA MET A 64 12.40 0.70 4.34
C MET A 64 12.98 1.23 3.02
N GLU A 65 12.70 2.48 2.67
CA GLU A 65 13.23 3.09 1.46
C GLU A 65 14.76 3.21 1.54
N ALA A 66 15.29 3.64 2.68
CA ALA A 66 16.73 3.72 2.91
C ALA A 66 17.40 2.34 2.86
N ALA A 67 16.79 1.31 3.45
CA ALA A 67 17.29 -0.06 3.42
C ALA A 67 17.27 -0.66 2.00
N TRP A 68 16.18 -0.44 1.26
CA TRP A 68 16.06 -0.84 -0.14
C TRP A 68 17.11 -0.16 -1.02
N ARG A 69 17.34 1.16 -0.87
CA ARG A 69 18.38 1.89 -1.62
C ARG A 69 19.80 1.38 -1.34
N LYS A 70 20.04 0.82 -0.15
CA LYS A 70 21.30 0.17 0.23
C LYS A 70 21.42 -1.28 -0.27
N GLY A 71 20.41 -1.79 -0.98
CA GLY A 71 20.36 -3.18 -1.44
C GLY A 71 20.10 -4.19 -0.32
N THR A 72 19.59 -3.73 0.82
CA THR A 72 19.29 -4.58 1.99
C THR A 72 17.77 -4.61 2.21
N PRO A 73 17.02 -5.35 1.37
CA PRO A 73 15.57 -5.37 1.48
C PRO A 73 15.15 -5.92 2.85
N THR A 74 14.36 -5.15 3.58
CA THR A 74 13.88 -5.51 4.91
C THR A 74 12.36 -5.52 4.92
N LEU A 75 11.80 -6.67 5.29
CA LEU A 75 10.39 -6.80 5.66
C LEU A 75 10.30 -6.43 7.14
N HIS A 76 9.81 -5.24 7.44
CA HIS A 76 9.54 -4.88 8.84
C HIS A 76 8.38 -5.74 9.35
N ARG A 77 8.69 -6.72 10.20
CA ARG A 77 7.69 -7.52 10.93
C ARG A 77 6.78 -6.69 11.85
N ALA A 78 7.10 -5.41 12.06
CA ALA A 78 6.32 -4.45 12.84
C ALA A 78 5.21 -3.76 12.03
N LEU A 79 5.15 -3.95 10.71
CA LEU A 79 4.08 -3.38 9.90
C LEU A 79 2.73 -3.99 10.26
N ARG A 80 1.73 -3.13 10.50
CA ARG A 80 0.36 -3.57 10.75
C ARG A 80 -0.31 -3.89 9.42
N PRO A 81 -0.82 -5.12 9.23
CA PRO A 81 -1.60 -5.45 8.04
C PRO A 81 -2.79 -4.49 7.94
N LEU A 82 -3.03 -3.94 6.75
CA LEU A 82 -4.14 -3.02 6.52
C LEU A 82 -5.50 -3.72 6.77
N ALA A 83 -5.52 -5.06 6.71
CA ALA A 83 -6.68 -5.92 6.99
C ALA A 83 -7.34 -5.65 8.36
N ASP A 84 -6.54 -5.32 9.38
CA ASP A 84 -7.02 -5.14 10.76
C ASP A 84 -7.70 -3.78 10.98
N VAL A 85 -7.37 -2.78 10.16
CA VAL A 85 -7.89 -1.40 10.24
C VAL A 85 -9.18 -1.21 9.41
N TYR A 86 -9.50 -2.17 8.54
CA TYR A 86 -10.70 -2.16 7.67
C TYR A 86 -11.87 -3.00 8.22
N ARG A 87 -12.01 -3.15 9.54
CA ARG A 87 -13.32 -3.51 10.11
C ARG A 87 -14.26 -2.33 9.86
N GLU A 88 -15.07 -2.44 8.81
CA GLU A 88 -16.25 -1.57 8.68
C GLU A 88 -17.04 -1.67 9.99
N PRO A 89 -17.45 -0.53 10.59
CA PRO A 89 -18.45 -0.59 11.65
C PRO A 89 -19.69 -1.27 11.05
N ARG A 90 -20.13 -2.35 11.69
CA ARG A 90 -21.38 -3.03 11.36
C ARG A 90 -22.57 -2.10 11.59
#